data_AF-A0A533RN73-F1
#
_entry.id   AF-A0A533RN73-F1
#
_cell.length_a   1.000
_cell.length_b   1.000
_cell.length_c   1.000
_cell.angle_alpha   90.00
_cell.angle_beta   90.00
_cell.angle_gamma   90.00
#
_symmetry.space_group_name_H-M   'P 1'
#
loop_
_entity.id
_entity.type
_entity.pdbx_description
1 polymer ?
#
loop_
_entity_poly.entity_id
_entity_poly.type
_entity_poly.pdbx_seq_one_letter_code
_entity_poly.pdbx_strand_id
1 'polypeptide(L)'
;MAVVGYPKPGTAFVGDVSGYYLYRGSGSSWTTDLPACDSKTATRGDDAEYGYSVALGEDLVVAGDPRADSGRGAVWVLTQEDNTQPVNHWRETRITASDGVAGDRFGSSVSLCGDTLIIGAEGDDSNRGSAYVFDRIRVNWTERTKLTAPDRAANDYFGSAVALSDGVAFVGAYGDDDKGSGSGSVYQFAGSGAVWTQAAKLTAADGAADDNFGRAVAASRGTLIAAAPGDDSGGADTGSAYLRRYAYSTSEDTTLVVAAADGVLGNDTDADGDALAAVLVTTTAHGSLQLAASGAITYTPDANWYGCDSFSYRASDGSVQTTPAVVTITVSPVEDPTTAVGDTFTIDEDAPLSADILANDINADGDVLAAFPTTNAPAGFDLSDGTGILTYDPSVRPNWSGTLSFKYTAWHSDDSSSTATITVVVTPVNDPPVAVTDSKSCTEDGRATLNVLTNDNDGDGGGSAGLTASVFSAPAHGTVQLAASGACTYTPDPDWNGVDTFRYRAYDNDLYSSPQTVTVTVSPVADAPDAVA
;
A
#
# COMPACT_ATOMS: atom_id res chain seq x y z
N MET A 1 25.26 19.86 17.01
CA MET A 1 24.49 20.05 15.77
C MET A 1 24.73 18.85 14.89
N ALA A 2 23.84 17.86 14.95
CA ALA A 2 23.80 16.79 13.94
C ALA A 2 22.97 17.32 12.76
N VAL A 3 23.55 17.29 11.56
CA VAL A 3 22.85 17.56 10.30
C VAL A 3 22.89 16.26 9.51
N VAL A 4 21.74 15.66 9.25
CA VAL A 4 21.63 14.41 8.47
C VAL A 4 20.45 14.55 7.49
N GLY A 5 20.70 14.29 6.20
CA GLY A 5 19.68 14.05 5.15
C GLY A 5 19.67 12.54 4.81
N TYR A 6 18.69 11.93 4.14
CA TYR A 6 17.44 12.32 3.47
C TYR A 6 16.43 11.17 3.65
N PRO A 7 15.18 11.39 4.08
CA PRO A 7 14.09 10.42 3.91
C PRO A 7 13.33 10.58 2.58
N LYS A 8 13.35 11.78 1.95
CA LYS A 8 12.90 12.06 0.57
C LYS A 8 13.83 13.10 -0.09
N PRO A 9 13.93 13.19 -1.43
CA PRO A 9 14.68 14.27 -2.08
C PRO A 9 14.19 15.64 -1.59
N GLY A 10 15.10 16.45 -1.04
CA GLY A 10 14.80 17.80 -0.56
C GLY A 10 14.30 17.92 0.88
N THR A 11 14.72 17.08 1.83
CA THR A 11 14.44 17.25 3.27
C THR A 11 15.70 17.13 4.14
N ALA A 12 15.85 17.95 5.18
CA ALA A 12 16.94 17.90 6.17
C ALA A 12 16.44 18.14 7.59
N PHE A 13 17.03 17.47 8.58
CA PHE A 13 16.71 17.67 9.99
C PHE A 13 17.90 18.26 10.77
N VAL A 14 17.63 19.21 11.65
CA VAL A 14 18.62 19.82 12.56
C VAL A 14 18.08 19.78 13.98
N GLY A 15 18.86 19.19 14.90
CA GLY A 15 18.58 19.19 16.34
C GLY A 15 19.49 20.15 17.10
N ASP A 16 18.93 20.85 18.09
CA ASP A 16 19.66 21.58 19.12
C ASP A 16 19.04 21.40 20.51
N VAL A 17 19.62 22.06 21.52
CA VAL A 17 19.13 22.03 22.91
C VAL A 17 17.70 22.55 23.10
N SER A 18 17.11 23.18 22.07
CA SER A 18 15.78 23.77 22.08
C SER A 18 14.74 22.92 21.33
N GLY A 19 15.16 21.91 20.54
CA GLY A 19 14.26 20.99 19.83
C GLY A 19 14.78 20.54 18.45
N TYR A 20 13.85 20.12 17.59
CA TYR A 20 14.11 19.65 16.22
C TYR A 20 13.50 20.59 15.17
N TYR A 21 14.20 20.73 14.05
CA TYR A 21 13.78 21.51 12.90
C TYR A 21 13.80 20.65 11.64
N LEU A 22 12.64 20.49 11.01
CA LEU A 22 12.51 19.91 9.67
C LEU A 22 12.60 21.01 8.61
N TYR A 23 13.55 20.87 7.70
CA TYR A 23 13.73 21.74 6.55
C TYR A 23 13.33 21.01 5.27
N ARG A 24 12.56 21.67 4.40
CA ARG A 24 12.36 21.24 3.00
C ARG A 24 13.14 22.13 2.05
N GLY A 25 13.81 21.51 1.09
CA GLY A 25 14.58 22.13 0.02
C GLY A 25 13.82 22.05 -1.30
N SER A 26 13.59 23.19 -1.94
CA SER A 26 13.23 23.25 -3.37
C SER A 26 14.32 24.02 -4.11
N GLY A 27 15.12 23.31 -4.91
CA GLY A 27 16.31 23.89 -5.53
C GLY A 27 17.37 24.30 -4.48
N SER A 28 17.81 25.57 -4.50
CA SER A 28 18.84 26.12 -3.61
C SER A 28 18.30 26.79 -2.34
N SER A 29 16.99 26.72 -2.08
CA SER A 29 16.33 27.35 -0.93
C SER A 29 15.80 26.31 0.06
N TRP A 30 16.09 26.50 1.34
CA TRP A 30 15.62 25.66 2.46
C TRP A 30 14.61 26.44 3.30
N THR A 31 13.43 25.87 3.55
CA THR A 31 12.38 26.44 4.40
C THR A 31 12.03 25.50 5.55
N THR A 32 11.84 26.05 6.74
CA THR A 32 11.36 25.27 7.91
C THR A 32 9.89 24.93 7.73
N ASP A 33 9.54 23.65 7.75
CA ASP A 33 8.18 23.16 7.52
C ASP A 33 7.33 23.09 8.80
N LEU A 34 7.93 23.40 9.96
CA LEU A 34 7.18 23.50 11.21
C LEU A 34 6.54 24.89 11.30
N PRO A 35 5.19 24.99 11.42
CA PRO A 35 4.60 26.22 11.92
C PRO A 35 5.18 26.48 13.32
N ALA A 36 5.33 27.76 13.68
CA ALA A 36 5.90 28.24 14.95
C ALA A 36 5.19 27.75 16.24
N CYS A 37 4.25 26.80 16.13
CA CYS A 37 3.42 26.28 17.20
C CYS A 37 3.74 24.82 17.60
N ASP A 38 4.70 24.14 16.96
CA ASP A 38 5.06 22.75 17.30
C ASP A 38 6.57 22.54 17.55
N SER A 39 7.28 23.61 17.94
CA SER A 39 8.55 23.46 18.65
C SER A 39 8.26 22.86 20.03
N LYS A 40 8.22 21.53 20.12
CA LYS A 40 8.16 20.86 21.41
C LYS A 40 9.48 21.03 22.14
N THR A 41 9.58 22.14 22.86
CA THR A 41 10.57 22.36 23.91
C THR A 41 10.35 21.30 24.98
N ALA A 42 11.29 20.36 25.11
CA ALA A 42 11.28 19.43 26.22
C ALA A 42 11.40 20.24 27.53
N THR A 43 10.33 20.29 28.32
CA THR A 43 10.35 20.84 29.68
C THR A 43 10.97 19.82 30.63
N ARG A 44 12.25 19.44 30.45
CA ARG A 44 12.82 18.29 31.18
C ARG A 44 14.32 18.41 31.46
N GLY A 45 14.66 18.85 32.67
CA GLY A 45 15.97 18.72 33.33
C GLY A 45 17.09 19.61 32.77
N ASP A 46 17.89 20.21 33.64
CA ASP A 46 18.95 21.16 33.27
C ASP A 46 20.15 20.53 32.49
N ASP A 47 20.12 19.23 32.18
CA ASP A 47 21.24 18.47 31.60
C ASP A 47 20.91 17.71 30.28
N ALA A 48 19.75 17.90 29.65
CA ALA A 48 19.35 17.17 28.44
C ALA A 48 20.26 17.46 27.21
N GLU A 49 20.76 16.40 26.55
CA GLU A 49 21.51 16.44 25.28
C GLU A 49 20.66 15.90 24.13
N TYR A 50 19.47 16.46 23.94
CA TYR A 50 18.55 15.97 22.92
C TYR A 50 19.12 16.08 21.50
N GLY A 51 18.99 15.02 20.70
CA GLY A 51 19.54 14.96 19.34
C GLY A 51 21.05 14.76 19.32
N TYR A 52 21.64 14.25 20.41
CA TYR A 52 23.04 13.82 20.47
C TYR A 52 23.36 12.83 19.36
N SER A 53 22.42 11.93 19.08
CA SER A 53 22.44 10.99 17.96
C SER A 53 21.11 11.03 17.22
N VAL A 54 21.13 10.81 15.90
CA VAL A 54 19.94 10.85 15.04
C VAL A 54 19.99 9.73 14.01
N ALA A 55 18.85 9.08 13.76
CA ALA A 55 18.65 8.17 12.62
C ALA A 55 17.34 8.50 11.90
N LEU A 56 17.28 8.20 10.60
CA LEU A 56 16.15 8.48 9.73
C LEU A 56 15.68 7.19 9.05
N GLY A 57 14.37 7.01 9.00
CA GLY A 57 13.69 6.00 8.19
C GLY A 57 12.75 6.68 7.20
N GLU A 58 12.01 5.88 6.45
CA GLU A 58 11.05 6.40 5.46
C GLU A 58 9.96 7.27 6.09
N ASP A 59 9.37 6.79 7.19
CA ASP A 59 8.31 7.42 7.97
C ASP A 59 8.74 7.74 9.42
N LEU A 60 10.04 7.63 9.71
CA LEU A 60 10.58 7.67 11.08
C LEU A 60 11.71 8.69 11.24
N VAL A 61 11.71 9.37 12.39
CA VAL A 61 12.86 10.14 12.90
C VAL A 61 13.16 9.66 14.31
N VAL A 62 14.42 9.32 14.57
CA VAL A 62 14.89 8.85 15.87
C VAL A 62 15.91 9.83 16.41
N ALA A 63 15.75 10.27 17.66
CA ALA A 63 16.67 11.17 18.34
C ALA A 63 17.04 10.63 19.72
N GLY A 64 18.34 10.49 20.00
CA GLY A 64 18.87 10.10 21.30
C GLY A 64 19.19 11.29 22.20
N ASP A 65 18.99 11.08 23.51
CA ASP A 65 19.46 11.96 24.59
C ASP A 65 20.13 11.09 25.67
N PRO A 66 21.45 10.92 25.64
CA PRO A 66 22.17 10.12 26.63
C PRO A 66 22.11 10.71 28.05
N ARG A 67 21.73 11.98 28.22
CA ARG A 67 21.68 12.62 29.55
C ARG A 67 20.29 12.72 30.14
N ALA A 68 19.27 12.27 29.42
CA ALA A 68 17.90 12.19 29.93
C ALA A 68 17.82 11.43 31.26
N ASP A 69 16.88 11.85 32.11
CA ASP A 69 16.61 11.28 33.44
C ASP A 69 17.87 11.11 34.31
N SER A 70 18.70 12.17 34.36
CA SER A 70 19.95 12.20 35.13
C SER A 70 20.98 11.17 34.65
N GLY A 71 21.16 11.07 33.33
CA GLY A 71 22.18 10.22 32.72
C GLY A 71 21.79 8.75 32.51
N ARG A 72 20.52 8.38 32.74
CA ARG A 72 19.99 7.08 32.32
C ARG A 72 19.89 6.99 30.79
N GLY A 73 19.52 8.11 30.18
CA GLY A 73 19.37 8.26 28.76
C GLY A 73 18.01 7.78 28.24
N ALA A 74 17.61 8.32 27.08
CA ALA A 74 16.37 7.98 26.41
C ALA A 74 16.48 8.22 24.90
N VAL A 75 15.56 7.63 24.15
CA VAL A 75 15.40 7.84 22.71
C VAL A 75 13.96 8.21 22.42
N TRP A 76 13.75 9.14 21.48
CA TRP A 76 12.43 9.52 20.99
C TRP A 76 12.33 9.16 19.53
N VAL A 77 11.21 8.52 19.19
CA VAL A 77 10.86 8.13 17.83
C VAL A 77 9.63 8.90 17.40
N LEU A 78 9.76 9.69 16.35
CA LEU A 78 8.69 10.41 15.70
C LEU A 78 8.26 9.59 14.48
N THR A 79 6.99 9.20 14.41
CA THR A 79 6.41 8.45 13.28
C THR A 79 5.41 9.33 12.56
N GLN A 80 5.50 9.41 11.23
CA GLN A 80 4.53 10.15 10.44
C GLN A 80 3.20 9.39 10.41
N GLU A 81 2.10 10.06 10.75
CA GLU A 81 0.74 9.56 10.59
C GLU A 81 0.15 10.05 9.25
N ASP A 82 -0.70 9.22 8.66
CA ASP A 82 -1.24 9.21 7.29
C ASP A 82 -1.52 10.58 6.61
N ASN A 83 -1.26 10.67 5.30
CA ASN A 83 -1.26 11.91 4.49
C ASN A 83 -2.66 12.43 4.09
N THR A 84 -3.73 11.92 4.70
CA THR A 84 -5.12 12.21 4.28
C THR A 84 -5.69 13.53 4.83
N GLN A 85 -4.93 14.25 5.67
CA GLN A 85 -5.29 15.56 6.21
C GLN A 85 -4.25 16.61 5.78
N PRO A 86 -4.62 17.89 5.64
CA PRO A 86 -3.72 18.97 5.18
C PRO A 86 -2.58 19.32 6.15
N VAL A 87 -2.37 18.54 7.21
CA VAL A 87 -1.36 18.76 8.25
C VAL A 87 -0.72 17.42 8.61
N ASN A 88 0.59 17.29 8.39
CA ASN A 88 1.38 16.10 8.74
C ASN A 88 1.36 15.90 10.26
N HIS A 89 0.61 14.93 10.77
CA HIS A 89 0.66 14.56 12.18
C HIS A 89 1.86 13.65 12.44
N TRP A 90 2.68 13.98 13.43
CA TRP A 90 3.79 13.12 13.89
C TRP A 90 3.47 12.58 15.28
N ARG A 91 3.48 11.26 15.44
CA ARG A 91 3.34 10.58 16.73
C ARG A 91 4.70 10.39 17.38
N GLU A 92 4.80 10.75 18.65
CA GLU A 92 6.03 10.65 19.44
C GLU A 92 5.98 9.44 20.37
N THR A 93 7.00 8.58 20.31
CA THR A 93 7.20 7.43 21.19
C THR A 93 8.52 7.59 21.92
N ARG A 94 8.51 7.42 23.25
CA ARG A 94 9.73 7.45 24.07
C ARG A 94 10.16 6.03 24.41
N ILE A 95 11.45 5.76 24.24
CA ILE A 95 12.12 4.48 24.51
C ILE A 95 13.19 4.70 25.59
N THR A 96 13.28 3.75 26.51
CA THR A 96 14.30 3.66 27.57
C THR A 96 14.81 2.24 27.65
N ALA A 97 16.08 2.05 28.05
CA ALA A 97 16.63 0.72 28.31
C ALA A 97 15.84 -0.02 29.41
N SER A 98 15.67 -1.33 29.27
CA SER A 98 14.99 -2.18 30.26
C SER A 98 15.68 -2.19 31.64
N ASP A 99 16.98 -1.96 31.70
CA ASP A 99 17.82 -1.95 32.89
C ASP A 99 18.52 -0.59 33.16
N GLY A 100 18.11 0.47 32.46
CA GLY A 100 18.82 1.76 32.48
C GLY A 100 18.98 2.39 33.87
N VAL A 101 20.24 2.58 34.29
CA VAL A 101 20.68 3.28 35.50
C VAL A 101 21.46 4.56 35.16
N ALA A 102 21.62 5.42 36.16
CA ALA A 102 22.28 6.71 35.97
C ALA A 102 23.75 6.50 35.60
N GLY A 103 24.16 7.02 34.44
CA GLY A 103 25.51 6.87 33.91
C GLY A 103 25.58 6.01 32.64
N ASP A 104 24.53 5.25 32.31
CA ASP A 104 24.55 4.32 31.17
C ASP A 104 24.59 5.03 29.81
N ARG A 105 24.08 6.27 29.76
CA ARG A 105 24.07 7.10 28.56
C ARG A 105 23.31 6.46 27.39
N PHE A 106 22.18 5.79 27.65
CA PHE A 106 21.34 5.20 26.60
C PHE A 106 20.88 6.25 25.58
N GLY A 107 21.08 5.98 24.29
CA GLY A 107 20.87 6.97 23.23
C GLY A 107 22.14 7.74 22.84
N SER A 108 23.32 7.33 23.31
CA SER A 108 24.62 7.87 22.88
C SER A 108 24.84 7.69 21.37
N SER A 109 24.30 6.62 20.80
CA SER A 109 24.28 6.38 19.36
C SER A 109 22.99 5.66 18.96
N VAL A 110 22.49 5.93 17.75
CA VAL A 110 21.28 5.28 17.21
C VAL A 110 21.49 4.94 15.73
N SER A 111 20.95 3.82 15.28
CA SER A 111 20.90 3.45 13.86
C SER A 111 19.65 2.64 13.56
N LEU A 112 19.04 2.90 12.41
CA LEU A 112 17.74 2.35 12.00
C LEU A 112 17.89 1.66 10.64
N CYS A 113 17.28 0.48 10.50
CA CYS A 113 17.14 -0.23 9.24
C CYS A 113 15.76 -0.90 9.20
N GLY A 114 14.86 -0.40 8.34
CA GLY A 114 13.46 -0.82 8.32
C GLY A 114 12.80 -0.65 9.70
N ASP A 115 12.24 -1.75 10.21
CA ASP A 115 11.57 -1.82 11.51
C ASP A 115 12.53 -2.16 12.68
N THR A 116 13.83 -2.24 12.45
CA THR A 116 14.82 -2.55 13.50
C THR A 116 15.62 -1.31 13.88
N LEU A 117 15.70 -1.01 15.17
CA LEU A 117 16.46 0.09 15.75
C LEU A 117 17.51 -0.47 16.70
N ILE A 118 18.76 -0.03 16.54
CA ILE A 118 19.83 -0.28 17.51
C ILE A 118 20.19 1.01 18.25
N ILE A 119 20.32 0.93 19.57
CA ILE A 119 20.61 2.06 20.46
C ILE A 119 21.81 1.72 21.32
N GLY A 120 22.85 2.56 21.27
CA GLY A 120 24.03 2.44 22.12
C GLY A 120 23.84 3.06 23.51
N ALA A 121 24.52 2.47 24.49
CA ALA A 121 24.65 2.95 25.87
C ALA A 121 26.11 2.75 26.31
N GLU A 122 26.98 3.67 25.90
CA GLU A 122 28.44 3.54 26.06
C GLU A 122 28.92 3.52 27.52
N GLY A 123 28.12 4.08 28.44
CA GLY A 123 28.47 4.19 29.87
C GLY A 123 28.01 3.01 30.72
N ASP A 124 27.22 2.10 30.14
CA ASP A 124 26.59 0.99 30.83
C ASP A 124 27.62 0.06 31.51
N ASP A 125 27.25 -0.46 32.68
CA ASP A 125 28.06 -1.40 33.48
C ASP A 125 29.52 -0.93 33.72
N SER A 126 29.71 0.33 34.12
CA SER A 126 31.02 0.96 34.36
C SER A 126 31.84 1.15 33.07
N ASN A 127 31.23 1.77 32.06
CA ASN A 127 31.83 2.02 30.74
C ASN A 127 32.26 0.75 29.99
N ARG A 128 31.72 -0.42 30.37
CA ARG A 128 31.82 -1.62 29.53
C ARG A 128 30.99 -1.44 28.28
N GLY A 129 29.84 -0.79 28.45
CA GLY A 129 28.95 -0.38 27.39
C GLY A 129 28.06 -1.53 26.88
N SER A 130 26.95 -1.14 26.28
CA SER A 130 25.95 -2.05 25.71
C SER A 130 25.30 -1.45 24.47
N ALA A 131 24.68 -2.30 23.66
CA ALA A 131 23.77 -1.87 22.60
C ALA A 131 22.45 -2.65 22.67
N TYR A 132 21.33 -2.00 22.43
CA TYR A 132 20.00 -2.57 22.59
C TYR A 132 19.30 -2.60 21.24
N VAL A 133 18.72 -3.74 20.89
CA VAL A 133 17.98 -3.93 19.64
C VAL A 133 16.50 -3.90 19.93
N PHE A 134 15.77 -3.06 19.19
CA PHE A 134 14.32 -2.91 19.26
C PHE A 134 13.70 -3.23 17.90
N ASP A 135 12.58 -3.95 17.91
CA ASP A 135 11.74 -4.13 16.72
C ASP A 135 10.50 -3.25 16.84
N ARG A 136 10.07 -2.68 15.72
CA ARG A 136 8.78 -2.02 15.56
C ARG A 136 7.71 -3.06 15.20
N ILE A 137 6.65 -3.10 15.99
CA ILE A 137 5.41 -3.82 15.65
C ILE A 137 4.30 -2.79 15.57
N ARG A 138 3.89 -2.46 14.34
CA ARG A 138 3.00 -1.34 14.03
C ARG A 138 3.61 -0.03 14.53
N VAL A 139 3.10 0.52 15.63
CA VAL A 139 3.53 1.81 16.19
C VAL A 139 4.27 1.68 17.51
N ASN A 140 4.53 0.45 17.97
CA ASN A 140 5.18 0.18 19.26
C ASN A 140 6.58 -0.39 19.04
N TRP A 141 7.52 0.08 19.85
CA TRP A 141 8.89 -0.42 19.88
C TRP A 141 9.06 -1.37 21.05
N THR A 142 9.60 -2.56 20.79
CA THR A 142 9.82 -3.60 21.80
C THR A 142 11.29 -3.96 21.84
N GLU A 143 11.92 -3.87 23.03
CA GLU A 143 13.28 -4.36 23.23
C GLU A 143 13.32 -5.88 23.00
N ARG A 144 14.23 -6.33 22.14
CA ARG A 144 14.37 -7.74 21.76
C ARG A 144 15.57 -8.38 22.41
N THR A 145 16.68 -7.66 22.46
CA THR A 145 17.92 -8.13 23.07
C THR A 145 18.85 -6.97 23.46
N LYS A 146 19.69 -7.24 24.46
CA LYS A 146 20.85 -6.44 24.83
C LYS A 146 22.11 -7.15 24.32
N LEU A 147 22.91 -6.45 23.53
CA LEU A 147 24.19 -6.89 22.99
C LEU A 147 25.32 -6.39 23.91
N THR A 148 26.27 -7.28 24.20
CA THR A 148 27.50 -6.95 24.92
C THR A 148 28.68 -7.65 24.24
N ALA A 149 29.86 -7.04 24.29
CA ALA A 149 31.10 -7.69 23.86
C ALA A 149 31.42 -8.90 24.78
N PRO A 150 31.78 -10.08 24.25
CA PRO A 150 32.12 -11.25 25.07
C PRO A 150 33.36 -11.07 25.95
N ASP A 151 34.27 -10.22 25.51
CA ASP A 151 35.56 -9.84 26.10
C ASP A 151 35.49 -8.49 26.84
N ARG A 152 34.30 -7.93 27.03
CA ARG A 152 34.08 -6.60 27.64
C ARG A 152 34.95 -6.35 28.90
N ALA A 153 35.67 -5.25 28.88
CA ALA A 153 36.42 -4.68 29.96
C ALA A 153 35.92 -3.26 30.30
N ALA A 154 36.31 -2.76 31.47
CA ALA A 154 35.89 -1.43 31.90
C ALA A 154 36.58 -0.37 31.06
N ASN A 155 35.82 0.61 30.56
CA ASN A 155 36.25 1.68 29.66
C ASN A 155 36.48 1.26 28.21
N ASP A 156 35.86 0.18 27.75
CA ASP A 156 35.82 -0.15 26.32
C ASP A 156 34.82 0.73 25.56
N TYR A 157 33.80 1.25 26.26
CA TYR A 157 32.74 2.09 25.73
C TYR A 157 31.96 1.44 24.57
N PHE A 158 31.67 0.14 24.66
CA PHE A 158 30.87 -0.56 23.66
C PHE A 158 29.50 0.12 23.48
N GLY A 159 29.10 0.40 22.24
CA GLY A 159 27.88 1.17 21.96
C GLY A 159 28.11 2.68 21.86
N SER A 160 29.36 3.14 21.89
CA SER A 160 29.70 4.54 21.57
C SER A 160 29.29 4.93 20.14
N ALA A 161 29.31 3.97 19.23
CA ALA A 161 28.82 4.11 17.86
C ALA A 161 28.12 2.83 17.44
N VAL A 162 26.99 2.97 16.73
CA VAL A 162 26.23 1.84 16.19
C VAL A 162 25.88 2.09 14.74
N ALA A 163 25.91 1.04 13.92
CA ALA A 163 25.40 1.04 12.56
C ALA A 163 24.63 -0.24 12.30
N LEU A 164 23.51 -0.14 11.59
CA LEU A 164 22.65 -1.26 11.24
C LEU A 164 22.35 -1.20 9.74
N SER A 165 22.65 -2.28 9.02
CA SER A 165 22.35 -2.41 7.59
C SER A 165 22.35 -3.89 7.21
N ASP A 166 21.46 -4.28 6.30
CA ASP A 166 21.42 -5.63 5.72
C ASP A 166 21.30 -6.76 6.77
N GLY A 167 20.58 -6.50 7.88
CA GLY A 167 20.43 -7.45 9.00
C GLY A 167 21.70 -7.66 9.84
N VAL A 168 22.70 -6.78 9.69
CA VAL A 168 23.96 -6.83 10.42
C VAL A 168 24.13 -5.57 11.25
N ALA A 169 24.41 -5.76 12.54
CA ALA A 169 24.70 -4.68 13.48
C ALA A 169 26.21 -4.58 13.70
N PHE A 170 26.72 -3.35 13.66
CA PHE A 170 28.09 -3.00 13.99
C PHE A 170 28.09 -2.12 15.23
N VAL A 171 28.86 -2.52 16.23
CA VAL A 171 28.96 -1.78 17.48
C VAL A 171 30.41 -1.45 17.75
N GLY A 172 30.71 -0.15 17.80
CA GLY A 172 32.03 0.36 18.14
C GLY A 172 32.30 0.31 19.64
N ALA A 173 33.54 0.00 19.98
CA ALA A 173 34.10 0.06 21.33
C ALA A 173 35.50 0.67 21.21
N TYR A 174 35.57 2.00 21.18
CA TYR A 174 36.83 2.69 20.86
C TYR A 174 37.91 2.53 21.95
N GLY A 175 37.51 2.18 23.18
CA GLY A 175 38.42 2.03 24.31
C GLY A 175 39.03 0.63 24.44
N ASP A 176 38.55 -0.32 23.63
CA ASP A 176 38.98 -1.72 23.63
C ASP A 176 40.51 -1.84 23.48
N ASP A 177 41.14 -2.66 24.32
CA ASP A 177 42.59 -2.66 24.52
C ASP A 177 43.33 -3.92 24.05
N ASP A 178 42.68 -4.75 23.22
CA ASP A 178 43.20 -6.02 22.73
C ASP A 178 44.54 -5.93 21.98
N LYS A 179 44.78 -4.84 21.24
CA LYS A 179 46.04 -4.59 20.52
C LYS A 179 46.91 -3.52 21.18
N GLY A 180 46.42 -2.89 22.24
CA GLY A 180 47.06 -1.78 22.95
C GLY A 180 46.00 -0.90 23.60
N SER A 181 46.36 -0.14 24.64
CA SER A 181 45.45 0.77 25.34
C SER A 181 44.69 1.66 24.36
N GLY A 182 43.35 1.58 24.30
CA GLY A 182 42.55 2.41 23.41
C GLY A 182 42.74 2.15 21.91
N SER A 183 43.24 0.97 21.52
CA SER A 183 43.37 0.58 20.11
C SER A 183 42.02 0.53 19.40
N GLY A 184 40.96 0.16 20.12
CA GLY A 184 39.59 0.16 19.66
C GLY A 184 39.20 -1.04 18.79
N SER A 185 37.91 -1.36 18.82
CA SER A 185 37.32 -2.49 18.12
C SER A 185 35.93 -2.17 17.56
N VAL A 186 35.53 -2.89 16.50
CA VAL A 186 34.14 -2.94 16.02
C VAL A 186 33.64 -4.38 16.06
N TYR A 187 32.52 -4.60 16.70
CA TYR A 187 31.89 -5.91 16.83
C TYR A 187 30.76 -6.03 15.82
N GLN A 188 30.82 -7.08 15.01
CA GLN A 188 29.80 -7.40 14.03
C GLN A 188 28.87 -8.48 14.60
N PHE A 189 27.58 -8.20 14.64
CA PHE A 189 26.53 -9.15 15.03
C PHE A 189 25.62 -9.40 13.83
N ALA A 190 25.26 -10.67 13.62
CA ALA A 190 24.24 -11.07 12.66
C ALA A 190 23.07 -11.69 13.42
N GLY A 191 21.86 -11.31 13.06
CA GLY A 191 20.68 -11.74 13.79
C GLY A 191 19.39 -11.07 13.35
N SER A 192 18.29 -11.52 13.93
CA SER A 192 16.98 -10.87 13.81
C SER A 192 16.15 -11.11 15.07
N GLY A 193 15.29 -10.14 15.38
CA GLY A 193 14.50 -10.16 16.61
C GLY A 193 15.35 -10.39 17.85
N ALA A 194 15.05 -11.45 18.59
CA ALA A 194 15.74 -11.76 19.85
C ALA A 194 17.05 -12.58 19.68
N VAL A 195 17.37 -13.04 18.46
CA VAL A 195 18.52 -13.92 18.23
C VAL A 195 19.59 -13.15 17.48
N TRP A 196 20.63 -12.73 18.21
CA TRP A 196 21.82 -12.07 17.67
C TRP A 196 23.07 -12.80 18.12
N THR A 197 23.96 -13.09 17.16
CA THR A 197 25.23 -13.76 17.41
C THR A 197 26.36 -12.90 16.89
N GLN A 198 27.46 -12.79 17.65
CA GLN A 198 28.64 -12.13 17.16
C GLN A 198 29.23 -12.95 16.01
N ALA A 199 29.29 -12.34 14.82
CA ALA A 199 29.86 -12.91 13.62
C ALA A 199 31.36 -12.62 13.51
N ALA A 200 31.81 -11.44 13.96
CA ALA A 200 33.21 -11.06 13.93
C ALA A 200 33.56 -9.99 15.00
N LYS A 201 34.85 -9.93 15.37
CA LYS A 201 35.48 -8.77 16.01
C LYS A 201 36.47 -8.17 15.01
N LEU A 202 36.38 -6.87 14.78
CA LEU A 202 37.20 -6.12 13.83
C LEU A 202 38.17 -5.23 14.60
N THR A 203 39.44 -5.26 14.20
CA THR A 203 40.50 -4.39 14.73
C THR A 203 41.21 -3.73 13.55
N ALA A 204 41.74 -2.52 13.74
CA ALA A 204 42.64 -1.91 12.77
C ALA A 204 43.87 -2.78 12.51
N ALA A 205 44.47 -2.68 11.31
CA ALA A 205 45.58 -3.53 10.90
C ALA A 205 46.87 -3.20 11.68
N ASP A 206 47.12 -1.91 11.90
CA ASP A 206 48.17 -1.32 12.74
C ASP A 206 47.78 -1.27 14.23
N GLY A 207 46.50 -1.03 14.56
CA GLY A 207 45.91 -1.20 15.89
C GLY A 207 46.80 -0.74 17.05
N ALA A 208 47.43 0.42 16.90
CA ALA A 208 48.33 0.99 17.89
C ALA A 208 47.54 1.51 19.09
N ALA A 209 48.26 1.85 20.16
CA ALA A 209 47.62 2.46 21.32
C ALA A 209 47.04 3.83 20.94
N ASP A 210 45.86 4.13 21.48
CA ASP A 210 45.12 5.39 21.29
C ASP A 210 44.58 5.66 19.86
N ASP A 211 44.60 4.68 18.96
CA ASP A 211 44.00 4.79 17.62
C ASP A 211 42.48 5.02 17.65
N ASN A 212 41.82 4.54 18.70
CA ASN A 212 40.38 4.63 18.92
C ASN A 212 39.55 4.04 17.75
N PHE A 213 39.97 2.91 17.18
CA PHE A 213 39.23 2.27 16.08
C PHE A 213 37.78 1.96 16.48
N GLY A 214 36.83 2.26 15.60
CA GLY A 214 35.40 2.10 15.89
C GLY A 214 34.76 3.29 16.60
N ARG A 215 35.46 4.42 16.77
CA ARG A 215 34.90 5.64 17.37
C ARG A 215 33.67 6.17 16.64
N ALA A 216 33.61 5.95 15.32
CA ALA A 216 32.44 6.13 14.52
C ALA A 216 32.31 4.97 13.54
N VAL A 217 31.09 4.50 13.32
CA VAL A 217 30.78 3.45 12.35
C VAL A 217 29.61 3.89 11.48
N ALA A 218 29.66 3.53 10.21
CA ALA A 218 28.55 3.68 9.27
C ALA A 218 28.50 2.45 8.38
N ALA A 219 27.31 1.94 8.10
CA ALA A 219 27.12 0.77 7.28
C ALA A 219 26.00 1.03 6.27
N SER A 220 26.22 0.64 5.01
CA SER A 220 25.20 0.72 3.98
C SER A 220 25.55 -0.24 2.84
N ARG A 221 24.53 -0.95 2.30
CA ARG A 221 24.66 -1.78 1.09
C ARG A 221 25.87 -2.71 1.16
N GLY A 222 25.97 -3.43 2.28
CA GLY A 222 27.02 -4.39 2.54
C GLY A 222 28.42 -3.82 2.73
N THR A 223 28.58 -2.51 2.89
CA THR A 223 29.88 -1.85 3.16
C THR A 223 29.86 -1.17 4.52
N LEU A 224 30.84 -1.51 5.36
CA LEU A 224 31.12 -0.87 6.64
C LEU A 224 32.25 0.15 6.44
N ILE A 225 32.09 1.31 7.06
CA ILE A 225 33.15 2.28 7.32
C ILE A 225 33.33 2.35 8.84
N ALA A 226 34.56 2.17 9.30
CA ALA A 226 34.94 2.35 10.70
C ALA A 226 36.07 3.37 10.81
N ALA A 227 35.89 4.39 11.65
CA ALA A 227 36.88 5.44 11.86
C ALA A 227 37.83 5.09 13.01
N ALA A 228 39.10 5.45 12.85
CA ALA A 228 40.14 5.46 13.88
C ALA A 228 40.77 6.86 13.89
N PRO A 229 40.25 7.81 14.68
CA PRO A 229 40.70 9.20 14.64
C PRO A 229 42.12 9.41 15.19
N GLY A 230 42.63 8.48 16.02
CA GLY A 230 43.98 8.54 16.57
C GLY A 230 45.04 7.84 15.72
N ASP A 231 44.63 7.16 14.63
CA ASP A 231 45.55 6.39 13.78
C ASP A 231 46.72 7.27 13.29
N ASP A 232 47.93 6.77 13.47
CA ASP A 232 49.19 7.45 13.19
C ASP A 232 49.93 6.98 11.93
N SER A 233 49.32 6.10 11.11
CA SER A 233 49.87 5.58 9.86
C SER A 233 50.26 6.66 8.83
N GLY A 234 49.65 7.85 8.90
CA GLY A 234 50.00 9.04 8.09
C GLY A 234 50.87 10.08 8.82
N GLY A 235 51.31 9.80 10.05
CA GLY A 235 51.84 10.75 11.03
C GLY A 235 50.94 10.83 12.28
N ALA A 236 51.44 11.35 13.40
CA ALA A 236 50.73 11.39 14.69
C ALA A 236 49.28 11.92 14.58
N ASP A 237 48.31 11.11 15.02
CA ASP A 237 46.87 11.40 15.05
C ASP A 237 46.31 11.92 13.72
N THR A 238 46.81 11.40 12.58
CA THR A 238 46.32 11.81 11.26
C THR A 238 44.94 11.23 10.94
N GLY A 239 44.58 10.14 11.62
CA GLY A 239 43.29 9.49 11.56
C GLY A 239 43.06 8.72 10.25
N SER A 240 42.32 7.63 10.36
CA SER A 240 41.98 6.76 9.23
C SER A 240 40.51 6.35 9.20
N ALA A 241 40.06 5.96 8.02
CA ALA A 241 38.77 5.32 7.81
C ALA A 241 38.99 3.98 7.08
N TYR A 242 38.53 2.91 7.71
CA TYR A 242 38.65 1.54 7.21
C TYR A 242 37.37 1.13 6.53
N LEU A 243 37.47 0.65 5.29
CA LEU A 243 36.35 0.17 4.50
C LEU A 243 36.37 -1.37 4.49
N ARG A 244 35.24 -1.99 4.81
CA ARG A 244 35.09 -3.45 4.74
C ARG A 244 33.76 -3.83 4.13
N ARG A 245 33.78 -4.67 3.09
CA ARG A 245 32.57 -5.34 2.60
C ARG A 245 32.21 -6.51 3.51
N TYR A 246 30.95 -6.60 3.90
CA TYR A 246 30.44 -7.61 4.83
C TYR A 246 29.16 -8.32 4.33
N ALA A 247 28.50 -7.78 3.31
CA ALA A 247 27.34 -8.40 2.67
C ALA A 247 27.23 -7.96 1.20
N TYR A 248 26.35 -8.60 0.45
CA TYR A 248 25.96 -8.17 -0.89
C TYR A 248 24.50 -7.74 -0.91
N SER A 249 24.14 -6.85 -1.84
CA SER A 249 22.76 -6.37 -1.97
C SER A 249 22.38 -6.19 -3.43
N THR A 250 21.11 -6.40 -3.75
CA THR A 250 20.50 -6.08 -5.04
C THR A 250 19.05 -5.66 -4.83
N SER A 251 18.43 -5.11 -5.84
CA SER A 251 16.97 -4.99 -5.90
C SER A 251 16.37 -6.32 -6.37
N GLU A 252 15.10 -6.58 -6.05
CA GLU A 252 14.38 -7.67 -6.70
C GLU A 252 14.32 -7.47 -8.22
N ASP A 253 14.08 -8.57 -8.94
CA ASP A 253 14.12 -8.68 -10.40
C ASP A 253 15.42 -8.21 -11.07
N THR A 254 16.44 -7.92 -10.26
CA THR A 254 17.73 -7.43 -10.71
C THR A 254 18.80 -8.46 -10.38
N THR A 255 19.53 -8.87 -11.41
CA THR A 255 20.66 -9.78 -11.23
C THR A 255 21.84 -9.05 -10.61
N LEU A 256 22.31 -9.54 -9.46
CA LEU A 256 23.54 -9.13 -8.81
C LEU A 256 24.74 -9.75 -9.53
N VAL A 257 25.69 -8.91 -9.95
CA VAL A 257 26.97 -9.35 -10.53
C VAL A 257 28.12 -8.73 -9.74
N VAL A 258 28.95 -9.58 -9.13
CA VAL A 258 30.12 -9.19 -8.32
C VAL A 258 31.38 -9.74 -8.96
N ALA A 259 32.31 -8.86 -9.32
CA ALA A 259 33.61 -9.24 -9.85
C ALA A 259 34.51 -9.88 -8.77
N ALA A 260 35.51 -10.65 -9.18
CA ALA A 260 36.41 -11.36 -8.25
C ALA A 260 37.10 -10.45 -7.23
N ALA A 261 37.46 -9.22 -7.62
CA ALA A 261 38.10 -8.25 -6.72
C ALA A 261 37.23 -7.84 -5.52
N ASP A 262 35.91 -7.88 -5.69
CA ASP A 262 34.90 -7.59 -4.65
C ASP A 262 34.18 -8.87 -4.17
N GLY A 263 34.64 -10.03 -4.65
CA GLY A 263 34.05 -11.34 -4.42
C GLY A 263 34.32 -11.86 -3.01
N VAL A 264 33.83 -13.08 -2.74
CA VAL A 264 33.85 -13.65 -1.38
C VAL A 264 35.25 -13.80 -0.81
N LEU A 265 36.26 -13.96 -1.66
CA LEU A 265 37.66 -14.12 -1.24
C LEU A 265 38.38 -12.80 -0.95
N GLY A 266 37.75 -11.65 -1.21
CA GLY A 266 38.43 -10.35 -1.12
C GLY A 266 38.91 -9.99 0.29
N ASN A 267 38.36 -10.65 1.33
CA ASN A 267 38.74 -10.49 2.72
C ASN A 267 39.39 -11.76 3.32
N ASP A 268 39.64 -12.78 2.51
CA ASP A 268 40.29 -14.01 2.94
C ASP A 268 41.79 -13.91 2.67
N THR A 269 42.59 -14.41 3.60
CA THR A 269 44.05 -14.45 3.45
C THR A 269 44.56 -15.84 3.76
N ASP A 270 45.63 -16.21 3.06
CA ASP A 270 46.43 -17.38 3.39
C ASP A 270 47.72 -16.92 4.10
N ALA A 271 48.12 -17.65 5.15
CA ALA A 271 49.27 -17.27 5.97
C ALA A 271 50.61 -17.43 5.24
N ASP A 272 50.69 -18.36 4.29
CA ASP A 272 51.85 -18.59 3.43
C ASP A 272 51.80 -17.73 2.15
N GLY A 273 50.66 -17.06 1.91
CA GLY A 273 50.42 -16.17 0.78
C GLY A 273 49.97 -16.90 -0.49
N ASP A 274 49.49 -18.14 -0.37
CA ASP A 274 49.00 -18.92 -1.50
C ASP A 274 47.69 -18.36 -2.07
N ALA A 275 47.46 -18.61 -3.36
CA ALA A 275 46.25 -18.14 -4.03
C ALA A 275 45.03 -18.97 -3.59
N LEU A 276 43.99 -18.27 -3.13
CA LEU A 276 42.76 -18.91 -2.67
C LEU A 276 41.75 -19.14 -3.80
N ALA A 277 40.98 -20.22 -3.67
CA ALA A 277 39.84 -20.55 -4.50
C ALA A 277 38.58 -20.78 -3.65
N ALA A 278 37.44 -20.26 -4.11
CA ALA A 278 36.16 -20.40 -3.44
C ALA A 278 35.47 -21.72 -3.84
N VAL A 279 34.94 -22.43 -2.86
CA VAL A 279 34.21 -23.69 -3.03
C VAL A 279 32.83 -23.55 -2.39
N LEU A 280 31.78 -23.64 -3.20
CA LEU A 280 30.39 -23.55 -2.72
C LEU A 280 30.05 -24.76 -1.83
N VAL A 281 29.41 -24.49 -0.69
CA VAL A 281 28.96 -25.52 0.27
C VAL A 281 27.44 -25.64 0.25
N THR A 282 26.73 -24.52 0.44
CA THR A 282 25.27 -24.44 0.30
C THR A 282 24.92 -23.28 -0.60
N THR A 283 23.84 -23.42 -1.37
CA THR A 283 23.31 -22.35 -2.24
C THR A 283 22.20 -21.56 -1.53
N THR A 284 21.78 -20.48 -2.17
CA THR A 284 20.62 -19.62 -1.85
C THR A 284 19.28 -20.37 -1.89
N ALA A 285 18.31 -19.87 -1.12
CA ALA A 285 16.97 -20.45 -1.03
C ALA A 285 15.95 -19.81 -1.99
N HIS A 286 16.15 -18.54 -2.37
CA HIS A 286 15.20 -17.71 -3.11
C HIS A 286 15.83 -17.04 -4.33
N GLY A 287 16.43 -17.87 -5.18
CA GLY A 287 17.05 -17.45 -6.42
C GLY A 287 18.13 -18.42 -6.88
N SER A 288 18.78 -18.07 -8.00
CA SER A 288 19.87 -18.84 -8.57
C SER A 288 21.23 -18.19 -8.31
N LEU A 289 22.16 -18.94 -7.72
CA LEU A 289 23.52 -18.49 -7.41
C LEU A 289 24.55 -19.23 -8.27
N GLN A 290 25.48 -18.47 -8.83
CA GLN A 290 26.72 -18.96 -9.41
C GLN A 290 27.92 -18.37 -8.65
N LEU A 291 28.71 -19.24 -8.01
CA LEU A 291 29.97 -18.90 -7.37
C LEU A 291 31.14 -19.40 -8.24
N ALA A 292 32.00 -18.48 -8.69
CA ALA A 292 33.23 -18.84 -9.39
C ALA A 292 34.37 -19.13 -8.41
N ALA A 293 35.33 -19.98 -8.82
CA ALA A 293 36.51 -20.28 -8.01
C ALA A 293 37.34 -19.03 -7.68
N SER A 294 37.30 -17.98 -8.50
CA SER A 294 37.93 -16.69 -8.24
C SER A 294 37.23 -15.86 -7.15
N GLY A 295 36.12 -16.34 -6.60
CA GLY A 295 35.29 -15.64 -5.62
C GLY A 295 34.23 -14.72 -6.23
N ALA A 296 34.19 -14.56 -7.56
CA ALA A 296 33.14 -13.78 -8.24
C ALA A 296 31.76 -14.44 -8.07
N ILE A 297 30.71 -13.62 -7.94
CA ILE A 297 29.34 -14.07 -7.71
C ILE A 297 28.43 -13.54 -8.82
N THR A 298 27.49 -14.37 -9.26
CA THR A 298 26.28 -13.93 -9.96
C THR A 298 25.07 -14.51 -9.24
N TYR A 299 24.12 -13.67 -8.88
CA TYR A 299 22.90 -14.07 -8.18
C TYR A 299 21.69 -13.41 -8.81
N THR A 300 20.69 -14.21 -9.18
CA THR A 300 19.40 -13.73 -9.68
C THR A 300 18.33 -14.17 -8.67
N PRO A 301 17.71 -13.22 -7.93
CA PRO A 301 16.59 -13.53 -7.05
C PRO A 301 15.44 -14.23 -7.82
N ASP A 302 14.61 -14.98 -7.10
CA ASP A 302 13.30 -15.37 -7.64
C ASP A 302 12.48 -14.11 -7.96
N ALA A 303 11.61 -14.19 -8.97
CA ALA A 303 10.80 -13.05 -9.39
C ALA A 303 9.92 -12.55 -8.24
N ASN A 304 9.90 -11.23 -8.05
CA ASN A 304 9.10 -10.52 -7.04
C ASN A 304 9.38 -10.99 -5.60
N TRP A 305 10.56 -11.56 -5.37
CA TRP A 305 10.99 -11.95 -4.04
C TRP A 305 11.99 -10.92 -3.50
N TYR A 306 11.64 -10.34 -2.34
CA TYR A 306 12.51 -9.49 -1.56
C TYR A 306 12.73 -10.06 -0.15
N GLY A 307 13.86 -9.71 0.47
CA GLY A 307 14.26 -10.23 1.77
C GLY A 307 15.74 -10.61 1.86
N CYS A 308 16.11 -11.33 2.91
CA CYS A 308 17.48 -11.80 3.11
C CYS A 308 17.63 -13.24 2.63
N ASP A 309 18.58 -13.48 1.73
CA ASP A 309 19.03 -14.81 1.31
C ASP A 309 20.47 -15.05 1.79
N SER A 310 20.92 -16.29 1.78
CA SER A 310 22.28 -16.62 2.19
C SER A 310 22.81 -17.88 1.51
N PHE A 311 24.13 -17.94 1.37
CA PHE A 311 24.83 -19.13 0.90
C PHE A 311 26.09 -19.32 1.74
N SER A 312 26.74 -20.48 1.64
CA SER A 312 28.00 -20.72 2.33
C SER A 312 29.08 -21.25 1.40
N TYR A 313 30.32 -20.86 1.65
CA TYR A 313 31.50 -21.28 0.89
C TYR A 313 32.67 -21.63 1.80
N ARG A 314 33.71 -22.26 1.24
CA ARG A 314 35.03 -22.44 1.85
C ARG A 314 36.08 -21.80 0.95
N ALA A 315 37.09 -21.19 1.56
CA ALA A 315 38.32 -20.81 0.87
C ALA A 315 39.28 -22.01 0.87
N SER A 316 40.00 -22.22 -0.23
CA SER A 316 40.99 -23.28 -0.38
C SER A 316 42.24 -22.80 -1.07
N ASP A 317 43.40 -23.12 -0.53
CA ASP A 317 44.73 -22.96 -1.13
C ASP A 317 45.09 -24.12 -2.10
N GLY A 318 44.17 -25.07 -2.30
CA GLY A 318 44.38 -26.30 -3.09
C GLY A 318 44.86 -27.50 -2.27
N SER A 319 45.23 -27.32 -1.00
CA SER A 319 45.63 -28.37 -0.07
C SER A 319 44.61 -28.55 1.06
N VAL A 320 44.19 -27.45 1.68
CA VAL A 320 43.28 -27.39 2.83
C VAL A 320 42.10 -26.48 2.50
N GLN A 321 41.01 -26.64 3.25
CA GLN A 321 39.84 -25.78 3.17
C GLN A 321 39.53 -25.20 4.54
N THR A 322 39.08 -23.95 4.57
CA THR A 322 38.56 -23.31 5.79
C THR A 322 37.27 -23.97 6.26
N THR A 323 36.83 -23.69 7.49
CA THR A 323 35.43 -23.94 7.90
C THR A 323 34.47 -23.11 7.04
N PRO A 324 33.20 -23.52 6.85
CA PRO A 324 32.27 -22.76 6.01
C PRO A 324 32.08 -21.33 6.53
N ALA A 325 32.22 -20.36 5.63
CA ALA A 325 31.83 -18.97 5.83
C ALA A 325 30.44 -18.75 5.21
N VAL A 326 29.59 -17.98 5.90
CA VAL A 326 28.25 -17.63 5.43
C VAL A 326 28.28 -16.25 4.81
N VAL A 327 27.66 -16.11 3.65
CA VAL A 327 27.49 -14.85 2.93
C VAL A 327 26.00 -14.53 2.87
N THR A 328 25.65 -13.32 3.29
CA THR A 328 24.27 -12.82 3.23
C THR A 328 24.09 -11.93 2.00
N ILE A 329 22.94 -12.08 1.34
CA ILE A 329 22.48 -11.24 0.23
C ILE A 329 21.16 -10.59 0.66
N THR A 330 21.08 -9.26 0.60
CA THR A 330 19.83 -8.54 0.84
C THR A 330 19.21 -8.13 -0.49
N VAL A 331 17.97 -8.52 -0.71
CA VAL A 331 17.15 -8.14 -1.86
C VAL A 331 16.15 -7.09 -1.41
N SER A 332 16.29 -5.86 -1.92
CA SER A 332 15.39 -4.75 -1.62
C SER A 332 14.15 -4.81 -2.51
N PRO A 333 12.95 -4.50 -1.97
CA PRO A 333 11.74 -4.43 -2.77
C PRO A 333 11.82 -3.32 -3.81
N VAL A 334 11.10 -3.49 -4.92
CA VAL A 334 10.91 -2.54 -6.01
C VAL A 334 9.44 -2.54 -6.37
N GLU A 335 8.83 -1.36 -6.34
CA GLU A 335 7.43 -1.17 -6.73
C GLU A 335 7.12 -1.81 -8.10
N ASP A 336 6.17 -2.74 -8.09
CA ASP A 336 5.68 -3.47 -9.23
C ASP A 336 4.43 -2.79 -9.84
N PRO A 337 4.32 -2.76 -11.18
CA PRO A 337 3.21 -2.10 -11.85
C PRO A 337 1.89 -2.85 -11.64
N THR A 338 0.83 -2.09 -11.37
CA THR A 338 -0.52 -2.68 -11.27
C THR A 338 -1.03 -3.11 -12.66
N THR A 339 -1.53 -4.34 -12.77
CA THR A 339 -2.09 -4.89 -14.01
C THR A 339 -3.60 -5.06 -13.90
N ALA A 340 -4.35 -4.27 -14.69
CA ALA A 340 -5.81 -4.40 -14.81
C ALA A 340 -6.22 -5.32 -15.97
N VAL A 341 -7.24 -6.14 -15.75
CA VAL A 341 -7.76 -7.17 -16.65
C VAL A 341 -9.25 -6.94 -16.89
N GLY A 342 -9.63 -6.76 -18.16
CA GLY A 342 -11.02 -6.40 -18.49
C GLY A 342 -12.07 -7.46 -18.13
N ASP A 343 -13.27 -6.97 -17.76
CA ASP A 343 -14.40 -7.79 -17.32
C ASP A 343 -15.52 -7.87 -18.34
N THR A 344 -16.31 -8.93 -18.25
CA THR A 344 -17.52 -9.10 -19.05
C THR A 344 -18.67 -9.65 -18.22
N PHE A 345 -19.83 -8.98 -18.30
CA PHE A 345 -21.05 -9.37 -17.61
C PHE A 345 -22.22 -9.52 -18.60
N THR A 346 -23.17 -10.40 -18.26
CA THR A 346 -24.45 -10.52 -18.95
C THR A 346 -25.55 -10.50 -17.89
N ILE A 347 -26.49 -9.57 -18.03
CA ILE A 347 -27.59 -9.34 -17.09
C ILE A 347 -28.91 -9.13 -17.84
N ASP A 348 -30.01 -9.29 -17.13
CA ASP A 348 -31.35 -8.97 -17.62
C ASP A 348 -31.63 -7.47 -17.41
N GLU A 349 -32.42 -6.83 -18.27
CA GLU A 349 -32.66 -5.38 -18.22
C GLU A 349 -33.37 -4.87 -16.97
N ASP A 350 -34.08 -5.76 -16.26
CA ASP A 350 -34.74 -5.47 -14.98
C ASP A 350 -33.92 -5.90 -13.76
N ALA A 351 -32.76 -6.50 -13.97
CA ALA A 351 -31.94 -7.04 -12.90
C ALA A 351 -30.82 -6.07 -12.51
N PRO A 352 -30.68 -5.71 -11.22
CA PRO A 352 -29.52 -4.95 -10.77
C PRO A 352 -28.24 -5.79 -10.84
N LEU A 353 -27.09 -5.13 -11.01
CA LEU A 353 -25.76 -5.74 -10.91
C LEU A 353 -25.03 -5.22 -9.66
N SER A 354 -24.29 -6.11 -9.01
CA SER A 354 -23.23 -5.77 -8.06
C SER A 354 -22.12 -6.81 -8.23
N ALA A 355 -20.97 -6.39 -8.76
CA ALA A 355 -19.86 -7.28 -9.08
C ALA A 355 -18.51 -6.64 -8.75
N ASP A 356 -17.64 -7.44 -8.16
CA ASP A 356 -16.24 -7.08 -7.93
C ASP A 356 -15.44 -7.25 -9.22
N ILE A 357 -14.89 -6.15 -9.73
CA ILE A 357 -14.06 -6.12 -10.94
C ILE A 357 -12.56 -6.15 -10.63
N LEU A 358 -12.16 -6.14 -9.36
CA LEU A 358 -10.75 -6.19 -8.97
C LEU A 358 -10.26 -7.63 -8.79
N ALA A 359 -11.16 -8.61 -8.78
CA ALA A 359 -10.85 -10.01 -8.48
C ALA A 359 -9.85 -10.67 -9.46
N ASN A 360 -9.70 -10.13 -10.67
CA ASN A 360 -8.78 -10.58 -11.71
C ASN A 360 -7.63 -9.59 -11.95
N ASP A 361 -7.59 -8.47 -11.23
CA ASP A 361 -6.53 -7.48 -11.28
C ASP A 361 -5.41 -7.88 -10.31
N ILE A 362 -4.16 -7.65 -10.72
CA ILE A 362 -2.98 -8.15 -9.99
C ILE A 362 -1.98 -7.01 -9.78
N ASN A 363 -1.49 -6.90 -8.54
CA ASN A 363 -0.23 -6.24 -8.22
C ASN A 363 0.64 -7.29 -7.51
N ALA A 364 1.95 -7.29 -7.78
CA ALA A 364 2.87 -8.26 -7.19
C ALA A 364 3.29 -7.90 -5.75
N ASP A 365 3.19 -6.62 -5.38
CA ASP A 365 3.41 -6.11 -4.02
C ASP A 365 2.22 -6.39 -3.08
N GLY A 366 1.05 -6.71 -3.63
CA GLY A 366 -0.12 -7.07 -2.84
C GLY A 366 -1.45 -6.85 -3.55
N ASP A 367 -2.50 -6.65 -2.75
CA ASP A 367 -3.86 -6.53 -3.25
C ASP A 367 -4.08 -5.24 -4.03
N VAL A 368 -4.83 -5.32 -5.13
CA VAL A 368 -5.36 -4.14 -5.83
C VAL A 368 -6.53 -3.58 -5.01
N LEU A 369 -6.49 -2.29 -4.69
CA LEU A 369 -7.34 -1.70 -3.65
C LEU A 369 -8.50 -0.88 -4.18
N ALA A 370 -8.38 -0.35 -5.40
CA ALA A 370 -9.40 0.53 -5.96
C ALA A 370 -9.50 0.43 -7.48
N ALA A 371 -10.69 0.76 -7.99
CA ALA A 371 -10.93 0.90 -9.42
C ALA A 371 -11.65 2.23 -9.69
N PHE A 372 -11.22 2.96 -10.70
CA PHE A 372 -11.87 4.21 -11.10
C PHE A 372 -12.17 4.21 -12.60
N PRO A 373 -13.36 4.67 -13.01
CA PRO A 373 -13.68 4.80 -14.42
C PRO A 373 -12.90 5.97 -15.02
N THR A 374 -12.31 5.76 -16.20
CA THR A 374 -11.50 6.78 -16.90
C THR A 374 -12.34 7.85 -17.59
N THR A 375 -13.64 7.60 -17.72
CA THR A 375 -14.69 8.49 -18.20
C THR A 375 -15.94 8.20 -17.40
N ASN A 376 -16.89 9.13 -17.32
CA ASN A 376 -18.18 8.86 -16.68
C ASN A 376 -18.76 7.52 -17.14
N ALA A 377 -19.13 6.67 -16.19
CA ALA A 377 -19.81 5.43 -16.48
C ALA A 377 -21.11 5.70 -17.26
N PRO A 378 -21.54 4.79 -18.15
CA PRO A 378 -22.82 4.91 -18.82
C PRO A 378 -23.97 5.02 -17.81
N ALA A 379 -25.00 5.83 -18.11
CA ALA A 379 -26.08 6.03 -17.14
C ALA A 379 -26.75 4.71 -16.72
N GLY A 380 -26.93 4.54 -15.41
CA GLY A 380 -27.34 3.29 -14.77
C GLY A 380 -26.17 2.55 -14.13
N PHE A 381 -24.94 2.71 -14.61
CA PHE A 381 -23.75 2.09 -14.04
C PHE A 381 -22.99 3.05 -13.12
N ASP A 382 -22.43 2.52 -12.04
CA ASP A 382 -21.57 3.26 -11.11
C ASP A 382 -20.36 2.43 -10.66
N LEU A 383 -19.20 3.08 -10.65
CA LEU A 383 -17.89 2.61 -10.18
C LEU A 383 -17.14 3.76 -9.49
N SER A 384 -17.84 4.83 -9.09
CA SER A 384 -17.21 6.09 -8.66
C SER A 384 -16.76 6.09 -7.20
N ASP A 385 -17.21 5.12 -6.39
CA ASP A 385 -16.87 5.00 -4.97
C ASP A 385 -15.45 4.46 -4.71
N GLY A 386 -14.76 4.02 -5.77
CA GLY A 386 -13.39 3.52 -5.71
C GLY A 386 -13.27 2.12 -5.09
N THR A 387 -14.36 1.45 -4.73
CA THR A 387 -14.31 0.14 -4.06
C THR A 387 -13.98 -1.02 -4.99
N GLY A 388 -14.01 -0.79 -6.31
CA GLY A 388 -13.94 -1.87 -7.28
C GLY A 388 -15.26 -2.64 -7.45
N ILE A 389 -16.35 -2.22 -6.81
CA ILE A 389 -17.66 -2.82 -7.01
C ILE A 389 -18.41 -2.06 -8.11
N LEU A 390 -18.57 -2.69 -9.26
CA LEU A 390 -19.45 -2.21 -10.31
C LEU A 390 -20.91 -2.45 -9.93
N THR A 391 -21.72 -1.40 -9.97
CA THR A 391 -23.18 -1.50 -9.77
C THR A 391 -23.97 -1.09 -11.01
N TYR A 392 -25.17 -1.65 -11.16
CA TYR A 392 -26.16 -1.25 -12.17
C TYR A 392 -27.54 -1.05 -11.55
N ASP A 393 -28.13 0.12 -11.74
CA ASP A 393 -29.51 0.48 -11.40
C ASP A 393 -30.38 0.52 -12.67
N PRO A 394 -31.23 -0.50 -12.90
CA PRO A 394 -32.08 -0.55 -14.09
C PRO A 394 -33.14 0.56 -14.14
N SER A 395 -33.49 1.18 -13.00
CA SER A 395 -34.49 2.24 -12.96
C SER A 395 -34.06 3.55 -13.65
N VAL A 396 -32.75 3.72 -13.87
CA VAL A 396 -32.19 4.89 -14.56
C VAL A 396 -32.47 4.83 -16.07
N ARG A 397 -32.60 3.63 -16.63
CA ARG A 397 -32.92 3.38 -18.04
C ARG A 397 -33.91 2.21 -18.13
N PRO A 398 -35.20 2.43 -17.79
CA PRO A 398 -36.18 1.36 -17.87
C PRO A 398 -36.27 0.83 -19.30
N ASN A 399 -36.32 -0.50 -19.42
CA ASN A 399 -36.61 -1.24 -20.65
C ASN A 399 -35.55 -1.01 -21.74
N TRP A 400 -34.32 -0.71 -21.30
CA TRP A 400 -33.18 -0.58 -22.18
C TRP A 400 -32.37 -1.88 -22.20
N SER A 401 -32.27 -2.47 -23.39
CA SER A 401 -31.38 -3.60 -23.67
C SER A 401 -30.32 -3.24 -24.72
N GLY A 402 -29.18 -3.91 -24.66
CA GLY A 402 -28.04 -3.66 -25.55
C GLY A 402 -26.69 -3.93 -24.90
N THR A 403 -25.62 -3.54 -25.57
CA THR A 403 -24.25 -3.70 -25.07
C THR A 403 -23.63 -2.35 -24.78
N LEU A 404 -22.99 -2.21 -23.62
CA LEU A 404 -22.21 -1.05 -23.23
C LEU A 404 -20.78 -1.46 -22.87
N SER A 405 -19.84 -0.56 -23.14
CA SER A 405 -18.45 -0.74 -22.75
C SER A 405 -17.85 0.58 -22.27
N PHE A 406 -17.07 0.54 -21.21
CA PHE A 406 -16.30 1.69 -20.72
C PHE A 406 -15.00 1.21 -20.09
N LYS A 407 -14.07 2.15 -19.88
CA LYS A 407 -12.72 1.85 -19.42
C LYS A 407 -12.51 2.26 -17.98
N TYR A 408 -11.71 1.49 -17.25
CA TYR A 408 -11.29 1.78 -15.89
C TYR A 408 -9.78 1.64 -15.72
N THR A 409 -9.25 2.17 -14.63
CA THR A 409 -7.89 1.92 -14.13
C THR A 409 -8.00 1.34 -12.73
N ALA A 410 -7.19 0.32 -12.46
CA ALA A 410 -6.98 -0.22 -11.14
C ALA A 410 -5.91 0.58 -10.39
N TRP A 411 -5.97 0.57 -9.07
CA TRP A 411 -5.09 1.32 -8.18
C TRP A 411 -4.57 0.42 -7.06
N HIS A 412 -3.25 0.41 -6.89
CA HIS A 412 -2.58 0.00 -5.66
C HIS A 412 -2.21 1.25 -4.85
N SER A 413 -1.72 1.12 -3.63
CA SER A 413 -1.50 2.25 -2.69
C SER A 413 -0.67 3.43 -3.22
N ASP A 414 0.13 3.18 -4.24
CA ASP A 414 1.26 3.97 -4.75
C ASP A 414 1.26 4.07 -6.29
N ASP A 415 0.65 3.12 -7.01
CA ASP A 415 0.60 3.07 -8.47
C ASP A 415 -0.81 2.83 -9.06
N SER A 416 -0.95 3.22 -10.34
CA SER A 416 -2.15 3.03 -11.15
C SER A 416 -1.88 2.19 -12.39
N SER A 417 -2.79 1.28 -12.72
CA SER A 417 -2.66 0.46 -13.91
C SER A 417 -2.84 1.22 -15.22
N SER A 418 -2.46 0.57 -16.32
CA SER A 418 -3.01 0.90 -17.64
C SER A 418 -4.52 0.64 -17.70
N THR A 419 -5.21 1.21 -18.70
CA THR A 419 -6.67 1.09 -18.79
C THR A 419 -7.12 -0.33 -19.18
N ALA A 420 -8.06 -0.90 -18.44
CA ALA A 420 -8.82 -2.08 -18.81
C ALA A 420 -10.24 -1.71 -19.27
N THR A 421 -10.99 -2.68 -19.82
CA THR A 421 -12.33 -2.45 -20.40
C THR A 421 -13.36 -3.36 -19.75
N ILE A 422 -14.45 -2.77 -19.26
CA ILE A 422 -15.64 -3.47 -18.80
C ILE A 422 -16.63 -3.53 -19.96
N THR A 423 -17.18 -4.71 -20.22
CA THR A 423 -18.26 -4.93 -21.19
C THR A 423 -19.49 -5.50 -20.49
N VAL A 424 -20.65 -4.86 -20.64
CA VAL A 424 -21.91 -5.36 -20.09
C VAL A 424 -22.91 -5.57 -21.22
N VAL A 425 -23.45 -6.79 -21.31
CA VAL A 425 -24.55 -7.14 -22.20
C VAL A 425 -25.83 -7.18 -21.38
N VAL A 426 -26.75 -6.27 -21.65
CA VAL A 426 -28.08 -6.22 -21.06
C VAL A 426 -29.07 -6.86 -22.02
N THR A 427 -29.75 -7.92 -21.56
CA THR A 427 -30.67 -8.72 -22.36
C THR A 427 -32.12 -8.30 -22.11
N PRO A 428 -32.97 -8.27 -23.15
CA PRO A 428 -34.35 -7.82 -23.01
C PRO A 428 -35.20 -8.83 -22.24
N VAL A 429 -36.15 -8.32 -21.45
CA VAL A 429 -37.17 -9.05 -20.71
C VAL A 429 -38.54 -8.47 -21.10
N ASN A 430 -39.54 -9.32 -21.31
CA ASN A 430 -40.86 -8.86 -21.73
C ASN A 430 -41.59 -8.13 -20.59
N ASP A 431 -41.96 -6.87 -20.82
CA ASP A 431 -42.75 -6.06 -19.90
C ASP A 431 -44.27 -6.08 -20.19
N PRO A 432 -45.14 -5.88 -19.18
CA PRO A 432 -46.56 -5.71 -19.43
C PRO A 432 -46.88 -4.50 -20.32
N PRO A 433 -47.91 -4.59 -21.20
CA PRO A 433 -48.36 -3.46 -21.98
C PRO A 433 -48.84 -2.29 -21.12
N VAL A 434 -48.62 -1.08 -21.62
CA VAL A 434 -49.10 0.17 -21.04
C VAL A 434 -50.31 0.65 -21.84
N ALA A 435 -51.50 0.29 -21.35
CA ALA A 435 -52.75 0.81 -21.89
C ALA A 435 -53.00 2.27 -21.45
N VAL A 436 -53.70 3.06 -22.26
CA VAL A 436 -54.02 4.47 -22.02
C VAL A 436 -55.54 4.71 -22.12
N THR A 437 -56.05 5.65 -21.32
CA THR A 437 -57.50 5.96 -21.33
C THR A 437 -57.98 6.54 -22.66
N ASP A 438 -59.18 6.17 -23.08
CA ASP A 438 -59.82 6.66 -24.30
C ASP A 438 -61.06 7.51 -24.01
N SER A 439 -61.42 8.34 -24.98
CA SER A 439 -62.72 9.01 -24.98
C SER A 439 -63.34 9.13 -26.37
N LYS A 440 -64.67 9.07 -26.43
CA LYS A 440 -65.42 9.28 -27.66
C LYS A 440 -66.79 9.91 -27.37
N SER A 441 -67.43 10.44 -28.40
CA SER A 441 -68.82 10.90 -28.32
C SER A 441 -69.65 10.34 -29.46
N CYS A 442 -70.95 10.20 -29.20
CA CYS A 442 -71.98 9.93 -30.19
C CYS A 442 -73.28 10.63 -29.79
N THR A 443 -74.29 10.56 -30.64
CA THR A 443 -75.66 10.90 -30.25
C THR A 443 -76.32 9.72 -29.55
N GLU A 444 -77.40 9.95 -28.81
CA GLU A 444 -78.33 8.88 -28.44
C GLU A 444 -78.86 8.18 -29.71
N ASP A 445 -79.16 6.89 -29.57
CA ASP A 445 -79.42 5.93 -30.65
C ASP A 445 -78.33 5.78 -31.73
N GLY A 446 -77.21 6.47 -31.54
CA GLY A 446 -76.04 6.41 -32.40
C GLY A 446 -75.10 5.27 -32.02
N ARG A 447 -73.90 5.30 -32.61
CA ARG A 447 -72.79 4.44 -32.21
C ARG A 447 -71.51 5.25 -32.11
N ALA A 448 -70.69 4.93 -31.12
CA ALA A 448 -69.32 5.43 -31.03
C ALA A 448 -68.35 4.33 -31.48
N THR A 449 -67.51 4.64 -32.48
CA THR A 449 -66.45 3.74 -32.96
C THR A 449 -65.08 4.34 -32.69
N LEU A 450 -64.19 3.54 -32.10
CA LEU A 450 -62.79 3.88 -31.85
C LEU A 450 -61.92 2.61 -31.91
N ASN A 451 -60.60 2.77 -31.83
CA ASN A 451 -59.71 1.66 -31.53
C ASN A 451 -58.92 1.99 -30.26
N VAL A 452 -59.15 1.19 -29.22
CA VAL A 452 -58.61 1.42 -27.87
C VAL A 452 -57.10 1.17 -27.78
N LEU A 453 -56.49 0.49 -28.76
CA LEU A 453 -55.05 0.21 -28.76
C LEU A 453 -54.24 1.31 -29.46
N THR A 454 -54.87 2.33 -30.04
CA THR A 454 -54.15 3.30 -30.91
C THR A 454 -53.15 4.18 -30.17
N ASN A 455 -53.38 4.39 -28.87
CA ASN A 455 -52.54 5.17 -27.96
C ASN A 455 -51.82 4.30 -26.91
N ASP A 456 -51.88 2.97 -27.06
CA ASP A 456 -51.25 2.01 -26.16
C ASP A 456 -49.81 1.69 -26.59
N ASN A 457 -49.01 1.21 -25.64
CA ASN A 457 -47.63 0.75 -25.87
C ASN A 457 -47.43 -0.66 -25.31
N ASP A 458 -46.59 -1.46 -25.95
CA ASP A 458 -46.29 -2.85 -25.55
C ASP A 458 -45.44 -2.99 -24.30
N GLY A 459 -44.76 -1.93 -23.86
CA GLY A 459 -43.84 -1.99 -22.73
C GLY A 459 -42.39 -2.03 -23.20
N ASP A 460 -42.11 -2.80 -24.26
CA ASP A 460 -40.75 -3.06 -24.76
C ASP A 460 -40.28 -2.11 -25.88
N GLY A 461 -41.08 -1.07 -26.18
CA GLY A 461 -40.73 -0.02 -27.16
C GLY A 461 -41.09 -0.34 -28.61
N GLY A 462 -41.90 -1.38 -28.85
CA GLY A 462 -42.47 -1.72 -30.16
C GLY A 462 -43.83 -1.05 -30.46
N GLY A 463 -44.38 -0.27 -29.52
CA GLY A 463 -45.64 0.46 -29.70
C GLY A 463 -46.85 -0.45 -29.53
N SER A 464 -47.96 -0.18 -30.20
CA SER A 464 -49.16 -1.02 -30.12
C SER A 464 -49.17 -2.23 -31.06
N ALA A 465 -48.06 -2.48 -31.77
CA ALA A 465 -47.96 -3.57 -32.72
C ALA A 465 -47.99 -4.92 -32.00
N GLY A 466 -48.90 -5.82 -32.41
CA GLY A 466 -49.04 -7.14 -31.79
C GLY A 466 -49.89 -7.17 -30.52
N LEU A 467 -50.32 -6.01 -29.99
CA LEU A 467 -51.24 -5.95 -28.87
C LEU A 467 -52.64 -6.42 -29.25
N THR A 468 -53.30 -7.04 -28.26
CA THR A 468 -54.72 -7.38 -28.32
C THR A 468 -55.49 -6.79 -27.16
N ALA A 469 -56.78 -6.48 -27.36
CA ALA A 469 -57.65 -5.86 -26.36
C ALA A 469 -58.75 -6.80 -25.88
N SER A 470 -59.12 -6.69 -24.61
CA SER A 470 -60.28 -7.39 -24.03
C SER A 470 -61.04 -6.51 -23.03
N VAL A 471 -62.36 -6.72 -22.95
CA VAL A 471 -63.22 -5.97 -22.01
C VAL A 471 -62.92 -6.45 -20.59
N PHE A 472 -62.60 -5.51 -19.71
CA PHE A 472 -62.38 -5.77 -18.28
C PHE A 472 -63.68 -5.57 -17.47
N SER A 473 -64.44 -4.50 -17.75
CA SER A 473 -65.75 -4.28 -17.15
C SER A 473 -66.69 -3.57 -18.10
N ALA A 474 -67.95 -4.03 -18.18
CA ALA A 474 -68.97 -3.51 -19.07
C ALA A 474 -69.47 -2.09 -18.69
N PRO A 475 -70.02 -1.33 -19.66
CA PRO A 475 -70.72 -0.07 -19.40
C PRO A 475 -72.05 -0.26 -18.68
N ALA A 476 -72.61 0.81 -18.10
CA ALA A 476 -73.84 0.76 -17.31
C ALA A 476 -75.12 1.06 -18.13
N HIS A 477 -74.99 1.81 -19.23
CA HIS A 477 -76.09 2.37 -20.01
C HIS A 477 -75.88 2.16 -21.53
N GLY A 478 -75.34 0.99 -21.87
CA GLY A 478 -75.14 0.57 -23.24
C GLY A 478 -74.46 -0.79 -23.36
N THR A 479 -74.06 -1.12 -24.58
CA THR A 479 -73.33 -2.35 -24.89
C THR A 479 -72.02 -2.04 -25.62
N VAL A 480 -71.00 -2.86 -25.37
CA VAL A 480 -69.70 -2.74 -26.02
C VAL A 480 -69.37 -4.01 -26.80
N GLN A 481 -68.93 -3.85 -28.04
CA GLN A 481 -68.33 -4.90 -28.85
C GLN A 481 -66.87 -4.52 -29.11
N LEU A 482 -65.96 -5.21 -28.41
CA LEU A 482 -64.52 -5.01 -28.55
C LEU A 482 -63.89 -6.24 -29.22
N ALA A 483 -63.26 -6.03 -30.37
CA ALA A 483 -62.48 -7.05 -31.05
C ALA A 483 -61.06 -7.11 -30.46
N ALA A 484 -60.39 -8.26 -30.60
CA ALA A 484 -59.00 -8.43 -30.19
C ALA A 484 -58.06 -7.40 -30.84
N SER A 485 -58.35 -6.93 -32.05
CA SER A 485 -57.58 -5.87 -32.74
C SER A 485 -57.74 -4.46 -32.14
N GLY A 486 -58.45 -4.32 -31.03
CA GLY A 486 -58.76 -3.04 -30.38
C GLY A 486 -59.92 -2.28 -31.00
N ALA A 487 -60.42 -2.69 -32.17
CA ALA A 487 -61.59 -2.09 -32.79
C ALA A 487 -62.82 -2.25 -31.89
N CYS A 488 -63.41 -1.12 -31.50
CA CYS A 488 -64.45 -1.03 -30.49
C CYS A 488 -65.67 -0.29 -31.04
N THR A 489 -66.85 -0.87 -30.83
CA THR A 489 -68.14 -0.20 -31.08
C THR A 489 -68.95 -0.17 -29.79
N TYR A 490 -69.31 1.03 -29.34
CA TYR A 490 -70.25 1.26 -28.24
C TYR A 490 -71.62 1.66 -28.81
N THR A 491 -72.69 1.07 -28.29
CA THR A 491 -74.09 1.43 -28.59
C THR A 491 -74.79 1.75 -27.27
N PRO A 492 -75.23 3.01 -27.04
CA PRO A 492 -75.99 3.36 -25.84
C PRO A 492 -77.33 2.63 -25.81
N ASP A 493 -77.91 2.52 -24.61
CA ASP A 493 -79.30 2.12 -24.46
C ASP A 493 -80.22 3.11 -25.20
N PRO A 494 -81.35 2.66 -25.78
CA PRO A 494 -82.28 3.55 -26.47
C PRO A 494 -82.72 4.72 -25.59
N ASP A 495 -82.80 5.91 -26.19
CA ASP A 495 -83.22 7.17 -25.54
C ASP A 495 -82.36 7.58 -24.32
N TRP A 496 -81.17 6.98 -24.15
CA TRP A 496 -80.26 7.32 -23.07
C TRP A 496 -79.22 8.34 -23.52
N ASN A 497 -79.16 9.46 -22.80
CA ASN A 497 -78.11 10.46 -22.94
C ASN A 497 -77.35 10.66 -21.61
N GLY A 498 -76.05 10.95 -21.68
CA GLY A 498 -75.20 11.07 -20.50
C GLY A 498 -73.74 10.69 -20.76
N VAL A 499 -72.99 10.46 -19.68
CA VAL A 499 -71.61 9.95 -19.74
C VAL A 499 -71.61 8.52 -19.22
N ASP A 500 -71.13 7.58 -20.03
CA ASP A 500 -70.96 6.18 -19.66
C ASP A 500 -69.48 5.80 -19.74
N THR A 501 -69.10 4.75 -19.02
CA THR A 501 -67.72 4.28 -18.96
C THR A 501 -67.64 2.78 -18.95
N PHE A 502 -66.66 2.22 -19.66
CA PHE A 502 -66.27 0.82 -19.54
C PHE A 502 -64.75 0.73 -19.37
N ARG A 503 -64.23 -0.43 -18.98
CA ARG A 503 -62.77 -0.64 -18.86
C ARG A 503 -62.29 -1.76 -19.74
N TYR A 504 -61.07 -1.64 -20.26
CA TYR A 504 -60.40 -2.65 -21.08
C TYR A 504 -58.97 -2.92 -20.58
N ARG A 505 -58.35 -4.00 -21.04
CA ARG A 505 -56.91 -4.29 -20.89
C ARG A 505 -56.29 -4.64 -22.23
N ALA A 506 -55.04 -4.25 -22.43
CA ALA A 506 -54.17 -4.71 -23.51
C ALA A 506 -53.39 -5.97 -23.11
N TYR A 507 -52.95 -6.75 -24.10
CA TYR A 507 -52.24 -8.01 -23.94
C TYR A 507 -51.25 -8.21 -25.11
N ASP A 508 -49.99 -8.50 -24.82
CA ASP A 508 -48.86 -8.66 -25.76
C ASP A 508 -48.59 -10.11 -26.19
N ASN A 509 -49.42 -11.06 -25.76
CA ASN A 509 -49.23 -12.52 -25.85
C ASN A 509 -48.45 -13.17 -24.69
N ASP A 510 -48.14 -12.43 -23.64
CA ASP A 510 -47.58 -12.95 -22.39
C ASP A 510 -48.22 -12.30 -21.15
N LEU A 511 -48.20 -10.97 -21.06
CA LEU A 511 -48.64 -10.16 -19.92
C LEU A 511 -49.81 -9.23 -20.25
N TYR A 512 -50.65 -8.97 -19.24
CA TYR A 512 -51.76 -8.02 -19.36
C TYR A 512 -51.40 -6.66 -18.79
N SER A 513 -51.87 -5.60 -19.44
CA SER A 513 -51.84 -4.25 -18.90
C SER A 513 -52.67 -4.11 -17.62
N SER A 514 -52.41 -3.03 -16.88
CA SER A 514 -53.41 -2.50 -15.94
C SER A 514 -54.68 -2.06 -16.70
N PRO A 515 -55.89 -2.22 -16.13
CA PRO A 515 -57.13 -1.86 -16.80
C PRO A 515 -57.30 -0.36 -16.94
N GLN A 516 -57.71 0.10 -18.13
CA GLN A 516 -57.94 1.50 -18.45
C GLN A 516 -59.39 1.80 -18.79
N THR A 517 -59.77 3.06 -18.59
CA THR A 517 -61.14 3.55 -18.79
C THR A 517 -61.34 4.09 -20.19
N VAL A 518 -62.44 3.72 -20.82
CA VAL A 518 -63.00 4.38 -21.99
C VAL A 518 -64.23 5.16 -21.55
N THR A 519 -64.26 6.46 -21.86
CA THR A 519 -65.39 7.35 -21.55
C THR A 519 -66.17 7.68 -22.81
N VAL A 520 -67.49 7.48 -22.80
CA VAL A 520 -68.36 7.81 -23.93
C VAL A 520 -69.38 8.86 -23.51
N THR A 521 -69.38 10.00 -24.19
CA THR A 521 -70.37 11.07 -24.01
C THR A 521 -71.47 10.94 -25.06
N VAL A 522 -72.69 10.69 -24.62
CA VAL A 522 -73.88 10.53 -25.47
C VAL A 522 -74.73 11.79 -25.39
N SER A 523 -74.81 12.50 -26.52
CA SER A 523 -75.57 13.73 -26.65
C SER A 523 -77.03 13.46 -27.02
N PRO A 524 -78.00 14.17 -26.42
CA PRO A 524 -79.40 13.99 -26.77
C PRO A 524 -79.71 14.48 -28.20
N VAL A 525 -80.72 13.88 -28.80
CA VAL A 525 -81.33 14.19 -30.09
C VAL A 525 -82.82 14.47 -29.85
N ALA A 526 -83.43 15.28 -30.71
CA ALA A 526 -84.85 15.57 -30.56
C ALA A 526 -85.71 14.41 -31.08
N ASP A 527 -86.43 13.74 -30.18
CA ASP A 527 -87.36 12.68 -30.55
C ASP A 527 -88.71 13.23 -31.03
N ALA A 528 -89.36 12.47 -31.91
CA ALA A 528 -90.74 12.77 -32.30
C ALA A 528 -91.68 12.51 -31.11
N PRO A 529 -92.71 13.35 -30.90
CA PRO A 529 -93.66 13.11 -29.82
C PRO A 529 -94.38 11.78 -30.03
N ASP A 530 -94.32 10.90 -29.04
CA ASP A 530 -95.07 9.65 -29.03
C ASP A 530 -96.57 9.93 -28.89
N ALA A 531 -97.36 9.36 -29.80
CA ALA A 531 -98.81 9.38 -29.68
C ALA A 531 -99.23 8.36 -28.62
N VAL A 532 -99.62 8.84 -27.44
CA VAL A 532 -100.25 8.01 -26.42
C VAL A 532 -101.73 7.79 -26.78
N ALA A 533 -102.16 6.54 -26.86
CA ALA A 533 -103.54 6.14 -27.16
C ALA A 533 -104.47 6.27 -25.95
#